data_AF-A0A1A2MJT5-F1
#
_entry.id   AF-A0A1A2MJT5-F1
#
_cell.length_a   1.000
_cell.length_b   1.000
_cell.length_c   1.000
_cell.angle_alpha   90.00
_cell.angle_beta   90.00
_cell.angle_gamma   90.00
#
_symmetry.space_group_name_H-M   'P 1'
#
loop_
_entity.id
_entity.type
_entity.pdbx_description
1 polymer ?
#
loop_
_entity_poly.entity_id
_entity_poly.type
_entity_poly.pdbx_seq_one_letter_code
_entity_poly.pdbx_strand_id
1 'polypeptide(L)'
;MDDWAATDLAFELADAISPLLTERDRDQLYATVGSGDSYTAIDIVLQTVARQGSPIPSELIAKVTSWLDAYTHSDDALRLHELLQAIKALR
;
A
#
# COMPACT_ATOMS: atom_id res chain seq x y z
N MET A 1 -13.00 -8.12 11.60
CA MET A 1 -12.35 -8.45 10.32
C MET A 1 -12.68 -7.30 9.41
N ASP A 2 -11.82 -6.29 9.40
CA ASP A 2 -12.00 -5.05 8.63
C ASP A 2 -11.49 -5.21 7.19
N ASP A 3 -11.89 -6.31 6.51
CA ASP A 3 -11.47 -6.55 5.12
C ASP A 3 -11.93 -5.43 4.19
N TRP A 4 -13.08 -4.81 4.49
CA TRP A 4 -13.55 -3.63 3.77
C TRP A 4 -12.55 -2.47 3.88
N ALA A 5 -12.06 -2.16 5.08
CA ALA A 5 -11.12 -1.07 5.27
C ALA A 5 -9.78 -1.32 4.53
N ALA A 6 -9.35 -2.59 4.46
CA ALA A 6 -8.16 -2.97 3.71
C ALA A 6 -8.35 -2.80 2.19
N THR A 7 -9.51 -3.22 1.67
CA THR A 7 -9.82 -3.12 0.23
C THR A 7 -9.97 -1.66 -0.21
N ASP A 8 -10.69 -0.83 0.53
CA ASP A 8 -10.83 0.60 0.22
C ASP A 8 -9.46 1.30 0.24
N LEU A 9 -8.62 1.01 1.26
CA LEU A 9 -7.26 1.53 1.34
C LEU A 9 -6.41 1.08 0.15
N ALA A 10 -6.52 -0.18 -0.27
CA ALA A 10 -5.78 -0.70 -1.41
C ALA A 10 -6.19 -0.04 -2.73
N PHE A 11 -7.48 0.25 -2.93
CA PHE A 11 -7.94 1.04 -4.09
C PHE A 11 -7.45 2.48 -4.06
N GLU A 12 -7.51 3.16 -2.91
CA GLU A 12 -6.98 4.53 -2.78
C GLU A 12 -5.48 4.60 -3.09
N LEU A 13 -4.72 3.63 -2.60
CA LEU A 13 -3.29 3.49 -2.88
C LEU A 13 -3.00 3.20 -4.36
N ALA A 14 -3.77 2.30 -4.97
CA ALA A 14 -3.65 1.96 -6.38
C ALA A 14 -3.90 3.18 -7.27
N ASP A 15 -4.91 3.99 -6.95
CA ASP A 15 -5.19 5.23 -7.68
C ASP A 15 -4.07 6.26 -7.52
N ALA A 16 -3.53 6.41 -6.30
CA ALA A 16 -2.44 7.34 -6.01
C ALA A 16 -1.15 7.02 -6.78
N ILE A 17 -0.85 5.73 -7.02
CA ILE A 17 0.34 5.31 -7.76
C ILE A 17 0.08 4.97 -9.22
N SER A 18 -1.19 4.94 -9.66
CA SER A 18 -1.59 4.63 -11.04
C SER A 18 -0.82 5.43 -12.11
N PRO A 19 -0.53 6.75 -11.94
CA PRO A 19 0.27 7.51 -12.90
C PRO A 19 1.74 7.07 -13.00
N LEU A 20 2.23 6.33 -12.00
CA LEU A 20 3.62 5.87 -11.89
C LEU A 20 3.82 4.44 -12.42
N LEU A 21 2.72 3.75 -12.75
CA LEU A 21 2.70 2.37 -13.19
C LEU A 21 2.57 2.26 -14.70
N THR A 22 3.08 1.16 -15.26
CA THR A 22 2.71 0.77 -16.62
C THR A 22 1.24 0.31 -16.64
N GLU A 23 0.58 0.36 -17.80
CA GLU A 23 -0.79 -0.14 -17.95
C GLU A 23 -0.92 -1.59 -17.43
N ARG A 24 0.06 -2.44 -17.75
CA ARG A 24 0.09 -3.82 -17.28
C ARG A 24 0.17 -3.93 -15.75
N ASP A 25 1.07 -3.17 -15.12
CA ASP A 25 1.25 -3.23 -13.66
C ASP A 25 0.04 -2.66 -12.92
N ARG A 26 -0.56 -1.61 -13.47
CA ARG A 26 -1.80 -1.01 -12.98
C ARG A 26 -2.95 -2.01 -13.05
N ASP A 27 -3.17 -2.65 -14.20
CA ASP A 27 -4.26 -3.61 -14.37
C ASP A 27 -4.08 -4.83 -13.45
N GLN A 28 -2.84 -5.31 -13.30
CA GLN A 28 -2.52 -6.36 -12.35
C GLN A 28 -2.81 -5.94 -10.90
N LEU A 29 -2.46 -4.72 -10.51
CA LEU A 29 -2.71 -4.20 -9.18
C LEU A 29 -4.22 -4.12 -8.88
N TYR A 30 -5.02 -3.54 -9.79
CA TYR A 30 -6.48 -3.48 -9.61
C TYR A 30 -7.11 -4.88 -9.59
N ALA A 31 -6.59 -5.84 -10.37
CA ALA A 31 -7.06 -7.23 -10.32
C ALA A 31 -6.76 -7.88 -8.97
N THR A 32 -5.57 -7.65 -8.40
CA THR A 32 -5.18 -8.15 -7.07
C THR A 32 -6.06 -7.57 -5.96
N VAL A 33 -6.40 -6.27 -6.02
CA VAL A 33 -7.37 -5.67 -5.08
C VAL A 33 -8.75 -6.30 -5.28
N GLY A 34 -9.22 -6.43 -6.53
CA GLY A 34 -10.53 -6.99 -6.86
C GLY A 34 -10.71 -8.47 -6.49
N SER A 35 -9.62 -9.23 -6.37
CA SER A 35 -9.66 -10.62 -5.88
C SER A 35 -9.72 -10.74 -4.36
N GLY A 36 -9.68 -9.62 -3.62
CA GLY A 36 -9.69 -9.58 -2.16
C GLY A 36 -8.29 -9.67 -1.53
N ASP A 37 -7.22 -9.70 -2.32
CA ASP A 37 -5.84 -9.80 -1.83
C ASP A 37 -5.28 -8.40 -1.51
N SER A 38 -5.98 -7.69 -0.63
CA SER A 38 -5.72 -6.29 -0.29
C SER A 38 -4.35 -6.12 0.35
N TYR A 39 -3.91 -7.10 1.15
CA TYR A 39 -2.59 -7.09 1.77
C TYR A 39 -1.48 -7.10 0.70
N THR A 40 -1.55 -8.02 -0.27
CA THR A 40 -0.57 -8.09 -1.36
C THR A 40 -0.59 -6.84 -2.22
N ALA A 41 -1.77 -6.27 -2.49
CA ALA A 41 -1.87 -5.01 -3.21
C ALA A 41 -1.18 -3.85 -2.48
N ILE A 42 -1.44 -3.69 -1.17
CA ILE A 42 -0.79 -2.66 -0.33
C ILE A 42 0.73 -2.85 -0.33
N ASP A 43 1.21 -4.08 -0.22
CA ASP A 43 2.65 -4.39 -0.28
C ASP A 43 3.28 -4.00 -1.63
N ILE A 44 2.66 -4.38 -2.75
CA ILE A 44 3.12 -4.01 -4.10
C ILE A 44 3.22 -2.48 -4.22
N VAL A 45 2.21 -1.75 -3.73
CA VAL A 45 2.21 -0.29 -3.76
C VAL A 45 3.38 0.27 -2.96
N LEU A 46 3.54 -0.13 -1.70
CA LEU A 46 4.59 0.39 -0.82
C LEU A 46 5.98 0.10 -1.38
N GLN A 47 6.21 -1.11 -1.89
CA GLN A 47 7.49 -1.43 -2.53
C GLN A 47 7.74 -0.61 -3.80
N THR A 48 6.71 -0.35 -4.61
CA THR A 48 6.84 0.46 -5.82
C THR A 48 7.21 1.90 -5.48
N VAL A 49 6.52 2.49 -4.52
CA VAL A 49 6.80 3.83 -4.02
C VAL A 49 8.21 3.94 -3.45
N ALA A 50 8.61 2.98 -2.60
CA ALA A 50 9.95 2.94 -2.03
C ALA A 50 11.04 2.80 -3.10
N ARG A 51 10.80 1.99 -4.13
CA ARG A 51 11.75 1.81 -5.26
C ARG A 51 11.85 3.03 -6.15
N GLN A 52 10.74 3.70 -6.42
CA GLN A 52 10.72 4.88 -7.30
C GLN A 52 11.05 6.18 -6.58
N GLY A 53 11.04 6.20 -5.24
CA GLY A 53 11.25 7.41 -4.44
C GLY A 53 10.15 8.45 -4.62
N SER A 54 8.94 8.02 -4.98
CA SER A 54 7.83 8.94 -5.26
C SER A 54 7.13 9.34 -3.97
N PRO A 55 6.80 10.64 -3.77
CA PRO A 55 6.06 11.07 -2.59
C PRO A 55 4.60 10.64 -2.69
N ILE A 56 4.15 9.83 -1.73
CA ILE A 56 2.71 9.59 -1.48
C ILE A 56 2.15 10.62 -0.50
N PRO A 57 0.86 11.00 -0.64
CA PRO A 57 0.17 11.88 0.30
C PRO A 57 0.32 11.42 1.75
N SER A 58 0.60 12.35 2.67
CA SER A 58 0.76 12.03 4.09
C SER A 58 -0.51 11.49 4.74
N GLU A 59 -1.69 11.83 4.19
CA GLU A 59 -2.97 11.25 4.60
C GLU A 59 -3.02 9.74 4.33
N LEU A 60 -2.59 9.30 3.13
CA LEU A 60 -2.51 7.88 2.80
C LEU A 60 -1.51 7.16 3.67
N ILE A 61 -0.34 7.77 3.94
CA ILE A 61 0.64 7.21 4.88
C ILE A 61 0.01 7.01 6.28
N ALA A 62 -0.81 7.96 6.76
CA ALA A 62 -1.49 7.83 8.04
C ALA A 62 -2.54 6.71 8.04
N LYS A 63 -3.33 6.58 6.96
CA LYS A 63 -4.30 5.49 6.79
C LYS A 63 -3.61 4.12 6.78
N VAL A 64 -2.52 3.98 6.03
CA VAL A 64 -1.70 2.74 6.00
C VAL A 64 -1.10 2.45 7.37
N THR A 65 -0.58 3.45 8.07
CA THR A 65 -0.05 3.27 9.44
C THR A 65 -1.14 2.76 10.36
N SER A 66 -2.32 3.39 10.37
CA SER A 66 -3.44 2.99 11.21
C SER A 66 -3.94 1.58 10.88
N TRP A 67 -3.94 1.20 9.61
CA TRP A 67 -4.30 -0.15 9.19
C TRP A 67 -3.26 -1.18 9.65
N LEU A 68 -1.96 -0.89 9.49
CA LEU A 68 -0.89 -1.77 9.97
C LEU A 68 -0.89 -1.91 11.50
N ASP A 69 -1.19 -0.84 12.22
CA ASP A 69 -1.27 -0.85 13.68
C ASP A 69 -2.39 -1.80 14.15
N ALA A 70 -3.50 -1.93 13.39
CA ALA A 70 -4.55 -2.92 13.66
C ALA A 70 -4.12 -4.37 13.35
N TYR A 71 -3.09 -4.55 12.52
CA TYR A 71 -2.52 -5.85 12.10
C TYR A 71 -1.21 -6.21 12.84
N THR A 72 -0.91 -5.55 13.96
CA THR A 72 0.36 -5.65 14.72
C THR A 72 0.82 -7.04 15.15
N HIS A 73 -0.05 -8.05 15.11
CA HIS A 73 0.28 -9.43 15.50
C HIS A 73 0.83 -10.28 14.34
N SER A 74 0.96 -9.71 13.14
CA SER A 74 1.51 -10.39 11.97
C SER A 74 2.95 -9.95 11.72
N ASP A 75 3.89 -10.91 11.57
CA ASP A 75 5.28 -10.63 11.16
C ASP A 75 5.35 -9.85 9.83
N ASP A 76 4.34 -10.08 9.00
CA ASP A 76 4.12 -9.42 7.72
C ASP A 76 3.88 -7.91 7.89
N ALA A 77 3.14 -7.51 8.94
CA ALA A 77 2.89 -6.10 9.24
C ALA A 77 4.16 -5.35 9.67
N LEU A 78 5.12 -6.03 10.33
CA LEU A 78 6.40 -5.43 10.71
C LEU A 78 7.20 -5.00 9.47
N ARG A 79 7.29 -5.88 8.46
CA ARG A 79 7.98 -5.59 7.20
C ARG A 79 7.36 -4.40 6.47
N LEU A 80 6.03 -4.32 6.42
CA LEU A 80 5.34 -3.17 5.81
C LEU A 80 5.57 -1.87 6.59
N HIS A 81 5.66 -1.96 7.92
CA HIS A 81 5.98 -0.82 8.77
C HIS A 81 7.39 -0.28 8.46
N GLU A 82 8.39 -1.16 8.30
CA GLU A 82 9.75 -0.78 7.91
C GLU A 82 9.80 -0.11 6.53
N LEU A 83 9.09 -0.67 5.54
CA LEU A 83 8.93 -0.06 4.21
C LEU A 83 8.33 1.35 4.30
N LEU A 84 7.30 1.53 5.12
CA LEU A 84 6.66 2.82 5.32
C LEU A 84 7.63 3.84 5.95
N GLN A 85 8.45 3.42 6.92
CA GLN A 85 9.48 4.28 7.52
C GLN A 85 10.55 4.66 6.50
N ALA A 86 10.96 3.75 5.62
CA ALA A 86 11.89 4.06 4.53
C ALA A 86 11.32 5.12 3.57
N ILE A 87 10.04 5.01 3.21
CA ILE A 87 9.35 6.01 2.37
C ILE A 87 9.29 7.38 3.09
N LYS A 88 8.98 7.40 4.39
CA LYS A 88 8.97 8.63 5.20
C LYS A 88 10.36 9.30 5.26
N ALA A 89 11.44 8.50 5.28
CA ALA A 89 12.80 8.99 5.34
C ALA A 89 13.36 9.52 4.00
N LEU A 90 12.71 9.21 2.87
CA LEU A 90 13.07 9.72 1.55
C LEU A 90 12.61 11.18 1.31
N ARG A 91 11.88 11.76 2.27
CA ARG A 91 11.30 13.12 2.19
C ARG A 91 12.14 14.18 2.89
#